data_AF-A0A847EHR9-F1
#
_entry.id   AF-A0A847EHR9-F1
#
_cell.length_a   1.000
_cell.length_b   1.000
_cell.length_c   1.000
_cell.angle_alpha   90.00
_cell.angle_beta   90.00
_cell.angle_gamma   90.00
#
_symmetry.space_group_name_H-M   'P 1'
#
loop_
_entity.id
_entity.type
_entity.pdbx_description
1 polymer ?
#
loop_
_entity_poly.entity_id
_entity_poly.type
_entity_poly.pdbx_seq_one_letter_code
_entity_poly.pdbx_strand_id
1 'polypeptide(L)'
;MIRKPIRAKTTEIVVFNGSEYKNDVQDFQEGVNSWLKTQPDNVVIEDIIYRYTGAATRSKESFSIAIISRTASEKELNELD
;
A
#
# COMPACT_ATOMS: atom_id res chain seq x y z
N MET A 1 -12.46 28.24 0.35
CA MET A 1 -11.23 28.01 -0.45
C MET A 1 -10.94 26.52 -0.47
N ILE A 2 -11.02 25.88 -1.63
CA ILE A 2 -10.56 24.50 -1.79
C ILE A 2 -9.04 24.57 -1.90
N ARG A 3 -8.32 24.10 -0.88
CA ARG A 3 -6.86 24.02 -0.92
C ARG A 3 -6.48 23.05 -2.04
N LYS A 4 -5.65 23.51 -2.98
CA LYS A 4 -5.08 22.61 -4.00
C LYS A 4 -4.34 21.48 -3.26
N PRO A 5 -4.44 20.23 -3.73
CA PRO A 5 -3.78 19.11 -3.08
C PRO A 5 -2.26 19.40 -2.98
N ILE A 6 -1.73 19.30 -1.77
CA ILE A 6 -0.29 19.43 -1.52
C ILE A 6 0.36 18.14 -2.03
N ARG A 7 1.25 18.23 -3.02
CA ARG A 7 2.04 17.08 -3.47
C ARG A 7 3.21 16.89 -2.50
N ALA A 8 3.17 15.86 -1.68
CA ALA A 8 4.32 15.48 -0.88
C ALA A 8 5.44 14.99 -1.82
N LYS A 9 6.65 15.54 -1.66
CA LYS A 9 7.84 15.16 -2.46
C LYS A 9 8.36 13.76 -2.12
N THR A 10 7.96 13.22 -0.97
CA THR A 10 8.46 11.98 -0.39
C THR A 10 7.42 10.86 -0.44
N THR A 11 6.32 11.04 -1.17
CA THR A 11 5.29 10.00 -1.29
C THR A 11 5.73 8.91 -2.24
N GLU A 12 5.68 7.68 -1.74
CA GLU A 12 5.83 6.44 -2.50
C GLU A 12 4.47 5.75 -2.62
N ILE A 13 4.23 5.12 -3.78
CA ILE A 13 3.04 4.32 -4.03
C ILE A 13 3.50 2.97 -4.53
N VAL A 14 3.22 1.92 -3.75
CA VAL A 14 3.50 0.53 -4.13
C VAL A 14 2.18 -0.18 -4.39
N VAL A 15 2.06 -0.84 -5.54
CA VAL A 15 0.86 -1.55 -5.94
C VAL A 15 1.17 -3.04 -6.04
N PHE A 16 0.43 -3.84 -5.28
CA PHE A 16 0.45 -5.30 -5.34
C PHE A 16 -0.75 -5.77 -6.14
N ASN A 17 -0.52 -6.63 -7.13
CA ASN A 17 -1.59 -7.20 -7.95
C ASN A 17 -1.69 -8.71 -7.72
N GLY A 18 -2.89 -9.21 -7.44
CA GLY A 18 -3.15 -10.64 -7.27
C GLY A 18 -2.64 -11.51 -8.42
N SER A 19 -2.58 -10.99 -9.64
CA SER A 19 -2.03 -11.72 -10.80
C SER A 19 -0.56 -12.15 -10.62
N GLU A 20 0.23 -11.37 -9.89
CA GLU A 20 1.64 -11.66 -9.58
C GLU A 20 1.78 -12.85 -8.61
N TYR A 21 0.70 -13.13 -7.87
CA TYR A 21 0.57 -14.20 -6.87
C TYR A 21 -0.36 -15.30 -7.37
N LYS A 22 -0.47 -15.49 -8.69
CA LYS A 22 -1.36 -16.49 -9.34
C LYS A 22 -2.85 -16.35 -8.96
N ASN A 23 -3.23 -15.21 -8.40
CA ASN A 23 -4.53 -14.93 -7.77
C ASN A 23 -4.83 -15.82 -6.55
N ASP A 24 -3.79 -16.35 -5.90
CA ASP A 24 -3.92 -16.99 -4.60
C ASP A 24 -3.91 -15.92 -3.49
N VAL A 25 -4.94 -15.95 -2.63
CA VAL A 25 -5.13 -14.95 -1.58
C VAL A 25 -4.07 -15.07 -0.49
N GLN A 26 -3.65 -16.30 -0.17
CA GLN A 26 -2.67 -16.53 0.88
C GLN A 26 -1.29 -16.05 0.42
N ASP A 27 -0.85 -16.45 -0.78
CA ASP A 27 0.44 -16.01 -1.34
C ASP A 27 0.50 -14.48 -1.44
N PHE A 28 -0.61 -13.85 -1.83
CA PHE A 28 -0.72 -12.40 -1.89
C PHE A 28 -0.58 -11.74 -0.52
N GLN A 29 -1.29 -12.25 0.49
CA GLN A 29 -1.20 -11.73 1.85
C GLN A 29 0.22 -11.89 2.43
N GLU A 30 0.85 -13.03 2.20
CA GLU A 30 2.23 -13.28 2.61
C GLU A 30 3.20 -12.32 1.92
N GLY A 31 3.03 -12.07 0.61
CA GLY A 31 3.83 -11.11 -0.14
C GLY A 31 3.72 -9.68 0.37
N VAL A 32 2.50 -9.18 0.57
CA VAL A 32 2.25 -7.84 1.12
C VAL A 32 2.83 -7.71 2.53
N ASN A 33 2.59 -8.71 3.40
CA ASN A 33 3.11 -8.70 4.76
C ASN A 33 4.64 -8.77 4.82
N SER A 34 5.27 -9.55 3.94
CA SER A 34 6.73 -9.61 3.84
C SER A 34 7.29 -8.24 3.44
N TRP A 35 6.68 -7.57 2.47
CA TRP A 35 7.11 -6.23 2.07
C TRP A 35 6.98 -5.22 3.21
N LEU A 36 5.85 -5.22 3.92
CA LEU A 36 5.62 -4.35 5.09
C LEU A 36 6.69 -4.55 6.17
N LYS A 37 7.09 -5.79 6.45
CA LYS A 37 8.14 -6.11 7.44
C LYS A 37 9.54 -5.72 7.01
N THR A 38 9.77 -5.50 5.72
CA THR A 38 11.08 -5.04 5.19
C THR A 38 11.20 -3.52 5.10
N GLN A 39 10.13 -2.79 5.39
CA GLN A 39 10.16 -1.33 5.38
C GLN A 39 10.99 -0.81 6.57
N PRO A 40 11.71 0.31 6.39
CA PRO A 40 12.44 0.91 7.48
C PRO A 40 11.47 1.53 8.51
N ASP A 41 11.91 1.60 9.77
CA ASP A 41 11.10 2.05 10.92
C ASP A 41 10.69 3.54 10.87
N ASN A 42 11.15 4.28 9.85
CA ASN A 42 10.85 5.69 9.63
C ASN A 42 9.85 5.93 8.50
N VAL A 43 8.97 4.96 8.20
CA VAL A 43 7.92 5.09 7.19
C VAL A 43 6.57 5.35 7.86
N VAL A 44 5.85 6.36 7.36
CA VAL A 44 4.46 6.64 7.69
C VAL A 44 3.58 6.11 6.57
N ILE A 45 2.61 5.27 6.92
CA ILE A 45 1.56 4.84 5.99
C ILE A 45 0.48 5.92 5.98
N GLU A 46 0.28 6.54 4.83
CA GLU A 46 -0.73 7.58 4.62
C GLU A 46 -2.09 6.97 4.29
N ASP A 47 -2.11 5.95 3.43
CA ASP A 47 -3.34 5.26 3.04
C ASP A 47 -3.08 3.85 2.50
N ILE A 48 -4.09 3.00 2.58
CA ILE A 48 -4.11 1.66 1.99
C ILE A 48 -5.41 1.50 1.21
N ILE A 49 -5.29 1.44 -0.12
CA ILE A 49 -6.43 1.29 -1.02
C ILE A 49 -6.52 -0.17 -1.45
N TYR A 50 -7.52 -0.89 -0.93
CA TYR A 50 -7.85 -2.24 -1.39
C TYR A 50 -8.90 -2.20 -2.48
N ARG A 51 -8.67 -2.95 -3.54
CA ARG A 51 -9.66 -3.20 -4.59
C ARG A 51 -9.84 -4.70 -4.76
N TYR A 52 -11.09 -5.12 -4.68
CA TYR A 52 -11.53 -6.46 -5.05
C TYR A 52 -12.58 -6.34 -6.15
N THR A 53 -12.37 -7.01 -7.27
CA THR A 53 -13.42 -7.22 -8.26
C THR A 53 -13.82 -8.67 -8.21
N GLY A 54 -15.06 -8.92 -7.74
CA GLY A 54 -15.63 -10.26 -7.66
C GLY A 54 -15.69 -10.95 -9.04
N ALA A 55 -15.94 -12.25 -9.03
CA ALA A 55 -15.94 -13.09 -10.22
C ALA A 55 -16.79 -12.48 -11.35
N ALA A 56 -16.13 -11.96 -12.38
CA ALA A 56 -16.82 -11.72 -13.64
C ALA A 56 -17.10 -13.10 -14.24
N THR A 57 -18.25 -13.27 -14.87
CA THR A 57 -18.75 -14.52 -15.47
C THR A 57 -17.78 -15.18 -16.48
N ARG A 58 -16.63 -14.56 -16.78
CA ARG A 58 -15.58 -15.07 -17.67
C ARG A 58 -14.12 -14.76 -17.25
N SER A 59 -13.83 -14.17 -16.09
CA SER A 59 -12.45 -13.88 -15.69
C SER A 59 -12.17 -14.19 -14.22
N LYS A 60 -10.92 -14.62 -13.96
CA LYS A 60 -10.38 -14.87 -12.62
C LYS A 60 -10.64 -13.68 -11.71
N GLU A 61 -10.88 -13.96 -10.43
CA GLU A 61 -10.94 -12.92 -9.40
C GLU A 61 -9.66 -12.08 -9.47
N SER A 62 -9.81 -10.75 -9.49
CA SER A 62 -8.67 -9.85 -9.41
C SER A 62 -8.80 -8.98 -8.16
N PHE A 63 -7.78 -9.06 -7.32
CA PHE A 63 -7.61 -8.23 -6.15
C PHE A 63 -6.29 -7.49 -6.24
N SER A 64 -6.23 -6.30 -5.66
CA SER A 64 -5.02 -5.47 -5.61
C SER A 64 -5.02 -4.59 -4.38
N ILE A 65 -3.84 -4.30 -3.85
CA ILE A 65 -3.63 -3.33 -2.77
C ILE A 65 -2.66 -2.28 -3.28
N ALA A 66 -3.01 -1.00 -3.13
CA ALA A 66 -2.07 0.10 -3.23
C ALA A 66 -1.75 0.62 -1.83
N ILE A 67 -0.47 0.67 -1.48
CA ILE A 67 0.03 1.26 -0.24
C ILE A 67 0.64 2.60 -0.58
N ILE A 68 0.15 3.66 0.06
CA ILE A 68 0.65 5.01 -0.08
C ILE A 68 1.41 5.33 1.20
N SER A 69 2.69 5.62 1.06
CA SER A 69 3.57 5.86 2.20
C SER A 69 4.47 7.06 1.95
N ARG A 70 5.12 7.54 3.01
CA ARG A 70 6.21 8.51 2.93
C ARG A 70 7.18 8.30 4.08
N THR A 71 8.33 8.94 3.99
CA THR A 71 9.23 9.08 5.15
C THR A 71 8.56 9.93 6.24
N ALA A 72 8.70 9.49 7.49
CA ALA A 72 8.35 10.24 8.68
C ALA A 72 9.14 11.56 8.71
N SER A 73 8.49 12.62 9.18
CA SER A 73 9.17 13.87 9.49
C SER A 73 9.95 13.74 10.81
N GLU A 74 10.97 14.58 10.99
CA GLU A 74 11.74 14.63 12.25
C GLU A 74 10.83 14.83 13.48
N LYS A 75 9.74 15.59 13.33
CA LYS A 75 8.77 15.81 14.41
C LYS A 75 8.06 14.52 14.82
N GLU A 76 7.63 13.72 13.85
CA GLU A 76 6.94 12.45 14.08
C GLU A 76 7.90 11.40 14.68
N LEU A 77 9.17 11.41 14.27
CA LEU A 77 10.19 10.53 14.85
C LEU A 77 10.46 10.86 16.33
N ASN A 78 10.56 12.15 16.66
CA ASN A 78 10.80 12.62 18.02
C ASN A 78 9.58 12.46 18.96
N GLU A 79 8.39 12.16 18.43
CA GLU A 79 7.18 11.90 19.23
C GLU A 79 7.07 10.42 19.67
N LEU A 80 7.96 9.55 19.16
CA LEU A 80 8.02 8.11 19.47
C LEU A 80 9.07 7.74 20.53
N ASP A 81 9.95 8.68 20.89
CA ASP A 81 10.96 8.59 21.97
C ASP A 81 10.42 9.13 23.32
#